data_AF-A0A1V3NKR7-F1
#
_entry.id   AF-A0A1V3NKR7-F1
#
_cell.length_a   1.000
_cell.length_b   1.000
_cell.length_c   1.000
_cell.angle_alpha   90.00
_cell.angle_beta   90.00
_cell.angle_gamma   90.00
#
_symmetry.space_group_name_H-M   'P 1'
#
loop_
_entity.id
_entity.type
_entity.pdbx_description
1 polymer ?
#
loop_
_entity_poly.entity_id
_entity_poly.type
_entity_poly.pdbx_seq_one_letter_code
_entity_poly.pdbx_strand_id
1 'polypeptide(L)'
;MSLYEEIGGEQSIQAALDRFYEKVMGDRRVSRFFDGLDVERIKGKQKAFLSMAFGGPQNYDGRDLRTAHERAVSQGLREGEYEVFMGHFRDTLEELGVPGPKIREILDIAATGRDDVLNH
;
A
#
# COMPACT_ATOMS: atom_id res chain seq x y z
N MET A 1 19.07 12.20 -3.81
CA MET A 1 17.77 12.09 -4.48
C MET A 1 17.02 11.01 -3.75
N SER A 2 15.80 11.29 -3.28
CA SER A 2 14.99 10.26 -2.61
C SER A 2 14.27 9.39 -3.65
N LEU A 3 13.87 8.19 -3.24
CA LEU A 3 13.06 7.29 -4.06
C LEU A 3 11.77 8.00 -4.54
N TYR A 4 11.18 8.84 -3.67
CA TYR A 4 10.04 9.69 -3.98
C TYR A 4 10.30 10.61 -5.18
N GLU A 5 11.45 11.28 -5.23
CA GLU A 5 11.82 12.15 -6.35
C GLU A 5 12.05 11.34 -7.64
N GLU A 6 12.71 10.18 -7.52
CA GLU A 6 13.05 9.32 -8.65
C GLU A 6 11.83 8.72 -9.35
N ILE A 7 10.75 8.43 -8.61
CA ILE A 7 9.50 7.91 -9.18
C ILE A 7 8.55 9.02 -9.67
N GLY A 8 8.92 10.29 -9.58
CA GLY A 8 8.11 11.44 -10.04
C GLY A 8 7.21 12.06 -8.98
N GLY A 9 7.44 11.76 -7.70
CA GLY A 9 6.80 12.41 -6.56
C GLY A 9 5.30 12.10 -6.41
N GLU A 10 4.58 13.02 -5.76
CA GLU A 10 3.20 12.82 -5.32
C GLU A 10 2.24 12.43 -6.46
N GLN A 11 2.37 13.04 -7.64
CA GLN A 11 1.48 12.78 -8.77
C GLN A 11 1.60 11.33 -9.26
N SER A 12 2.84 10.83 -9.37
CA SER A 12 3.09 9.43 -9.73
C SER A 12 2.56 8.47 -8.67
N ILE A 13 2.75 8.78 -7.38
CA ILE A 13 2.22 7.97 -6.28
C ILE A 13 0.69 7.95 -6.31
N GLN A 14 0.05 9.10 -6.55
CA GLN A 14 -1.41 9.18 -6.66
C GLN A 14 -1.90 8.31 -7.82
N ALA A 15 -1.31 8.42 -9.01
CA ALA A 15 -1.68 7.61 -10.16
C ALA A 15 -1.46 6.10 -9.90
N ALA A 16 -0.38 5.73 -9.22
CA ALA A 16 -0.15 4.36 -8.76
C ALA A 16 -1.24 3.88 -7.81
N LEU A 17 -1.60 4.68 -6.82
CA LEU A 17 -2.67 4.31 -5.88
C LEU A 17 -4.03 4.21 -6.55
N ASP A 18 -4.34 5.03 -7.55
CA ASP A 18 -5.57 4.92 -8.33
C ASP A 18 -5.67 3.53 -8.99
N ARG A 19 -4.63 3.13 -9.73
CA ARG A 19 -4.56 1.82 -10.39
C ARG A 19 -4.51 0.65 -9.42
N PHE A 20 -3.79 0.81 -8.33
CA PHE A 20 -3.68 -0.20 -7.30
C PHE A 20 -5.05 -0.51 -6.68
N TYR A 21 -5.82 0.53 -6.32
CA TYR A 21 -7.14 0.33 -5.73
C TYR A 21 -8.19 -0.17 -6.74
N GLU A 22 -8.06 0.12 -8.04
CA GLU A 22 -8.86 -0.54 -9.08
C GLU A 22 -8.70 -2.07 -8.99
N LYS A 23 -7.46 -2.56 -8.87
CA LYS A 23 -7.16 -4.00 -8.75
C LYS A 23 -7.65 -4.59 -7.43
N VAL A 24 -7.38 -3.91 -6.31
CA VAL A 24 -7.80 -4.36 -4.97
C VAL A 24 -9.31 -4.48 -4.88
N MET A 25 -10.06 -3.48 -5.36
CA MET A 25 -11.52 -3.52 -5.31
C MET A 25 -12.13 -4.53 -6.28
N GLY A 26 -11.42 -4.88 -7.36
CA GLY A 26 -11.79 -5.93 -8.30
C GLY A 26 -11.59 -7.36 -7.79
N ASP A 27 -10.80 -7.56 -6.73
CA ASP A 27 -10.45 -8.90 -6.22
C ASP A 27 -11.14 -9.20 -4.87
N ARG A 28 -12.14 -10.09 -4.90
CA ARG A 28 -12.92 -10.48 -3.71
C ARG A 28 -12.10 -11.06 -2.56
N ARG A 29 -10.88 -11.56 -2.81
CA ARG A 29 -9.99 -12.07 -1.75
C ARG A 29 -9.59 -10.95 -0.77
N VAL A 30 -9.46 -9.72 -1.28
CA VAL A 30 -9.01 -8.54 -0.52
C VAL A 30 -10.08 -7.45 -0.41
N SER A 31 -10.94 -7.26 -1.42
CA SER A 31 -11.93 -6.17 -1.43
C SER A 31 -12.91 -6.23 -0.25
N ARG A 32 -13.24 -7.44 0.22
CA ARG A 32 -14.14 -7.66 1.37
C ARG A 32 -13.68 -6.97 2.66
N PHE A 33 -12.39 -6.70 2.84
CA PHE A 33 -11.89 -6.00 4.04
C PHE A 33 -12.24 -4.50 4.03
N PHE A 34 -12.55 -3.96 2.85
CA PHE A 34 -12.90 -2.56 2.62
C PHE A 34 -14.41 -2.31 2.68
N ASP A 35 -15.24 -3.34 2.89
CA ASP A 35 -16.69 -3.20 2.99
C ASP A 35 -17.08 -2.22 4.10
N GLY A 36 -17.86 -1.20 3.73
CA GLY A 36 -18.31 -0.14 4.65
C GLY A 36 -17.23 0.88 5.06
N LEU A 37 -16.05 0.85 4.43
CA LEU A 37 -15.00 1.84 4.63
C LEU A 37 -14.98 2.90 3.53
N ASP A 38 -14.51 4.09 3.88
CA ASP A 38 -14.20 5.15 2.92
C ASP A 38 -12.83 4.88 2.29
N VAL A 39 -12.84 4.26 1.12
CA VAL A 39 -11.63 3.86 0.37
C VAL A 39 -10.80 5.08 -0.03
N GLU A 40 -11.43 6.20 -0.39
CA GLU A 40 -10.71 7.42 -0.75
C GLU A 40 -9.93 7.98 0.45
N ARG A 41 -10.53 7.93 1.65
CA ARG A 41 -9.81 8.29 2.88
C ARG A 41 -8.65 7.35 3.19
N ILE A 42 -8.80 6.04 2.96
CA ILE A 42 -7.72 5.06 3.17
C ILE A 42 -6.58 5.31 2.18
N LYS A 43 -6.91 5.51 0.91
CA LYS A 43 -5.98 5.82 -0.16
C LYS A 43 -5.18 7.09 0.15
N GLY A 44 -5.80 8.13 0.69
CA GLY A 44 -5.11 9.34 1.14
C GLY A 44 -4.08 9.06 2.24
N LYS A 45 -4.41 8.21 3.22
CA LYS A 45 -3.47 7.77 4.27
C LYS A 45 -2.32 6.94 3.71
N GLN A 46 -2.62 6.02 2.79
CA GLN A 46 -1.59 5.20 2.15
C GLN A 46 -0.66 6.05 1.28
N LYS A 47 -1.17 7.09 0.62
CA LYS A 47 -0.35 8.08 -0.10
C LYS A 47 0.64 8.77 0.83
N ALA A 48 0.17 9.27 1.98
CA ALA A 48 1.04 9.91 2.97
C ALA A 48 2.11 8.93 3.48
N PHE A 49 1.71 7.69 3.80
CA PHE A 49 2.62 6.64 4.24
C PHE A 49 3.68 6.29 3.19
N LEU A 50 3.29 6.02 1.93
CA LEU A 50 4.22 5.69 0.86
C LEU A 50 5.14 6.88 0.53
N SER A 51 4.59 8.10 0.51
CA SER A 51 5.40 9.30 0.30
C SER A 51 6.47 9.45 1.38
N MET A 52 6.13 9.24 2.66
CA MET A 52 7.08 9.22 3.77
C MET A 52 8.10 8.09 3.62
N ALA A 53 7.63 6.86 3.35
CA ALA A 53 8.45 5.66 3.25
C ALA A 53 9.48 5.74 2.10
N PHE A 54 9.15 6.45 1.03
CA PHE A 54 10.05 6.69 -0.10
C PHE A 54 10.96 7.92 0.07
N GLY A 55 11.00 8.51 1.28
CA GLY A 55 11.84 9.67 1.59
C GLY A 55 11.31 10.98 1.00
N GLY A 56 10.01 11.07 0.75
CA GLY A 56 9.31 12.31 0.44
C GLY A 56 9.05 13.17 1.68
N PRO A 57 8.56 14.40 1.51
CA PRO A 57 8.42 15.38 2.60
C PRO A 57 7.21 15.11 3.51
N GLN A 58 6.38 14.12 3.18
CA GLN A 58 5.19 13.78 3.93
C GLN A 58 5.55 13.04 5.21
N ASN A 59 4.79 13.28 6.27
CA ASN A 59 4.82 12.46 7.48
C ASN A 59 3.48 11.73 7.59
N TYR A 60 3.52 10.46 8.00
CA TYR A 60 2.32 9.71 8.33
C TYR A 60 1.89 10.02 9.77
N ASP A 61 0.72 10.63 9.94
CA ASP A 61 0.12 10.98 11.23
C ASP A 61 -1.09 10.10 11.58
N GLY A 62 -1.31 9.03 10.82
CA GLY A 62 -2.40 8.11 11.03
C GLY A 62 -2.18 7.18 12.24
N ARG A 63 -3.16 6.29 12.47
CA ARG A 63 -3.01 5.23 13.47
C ARG A 63 -1.81 4.36 13.12
N ASP A 64 -1.16 3.81 14.13
CA ASP A 64 -0.16 2.76 13.92
C ASP A 64 -0.77 1.61 13.10
N LEU A 65 0.09 0.91 12.35
CA LEU A 65 -0.35 -0.12 11.41
C LEU A 65 -1.13 -1.23 12.12
N ARG A 66 -0.72 -1.63 13.33
CA ARG A 66 -1.39 -2.68 14.11
C ARG A 66 -2.84 -2.31 14.41
N THR A 67 -3.06 -1.17 15.07
CA THR A 67 -4.41 -0.66 15.40
C THR A 67 -5.24 -0.39 14.13
N ALA A 68 -4.62 0.04 13.04
CA ALA A 68 -5.32 0.28 11.78
C ALA A 68 -5.86 -1.01 11.14
N HIS A 69 -5.19 -2.16 11.34
CA HIS A 69 -5.53 -3.42 10.69
C HIS A 69 -6.25 -4.45 11.59
N GLU A 70 -6.43 -4.19 12.89
CA GLU A 70 -7.18 -5.06 13.82
C GLU A 70 -8.54 -5.52 13.29
N ARG A 71 -9.32 -4.62 12.68
CA ARG A 71 -10.61 -4.97 12.08
C ARG A 71 -10.44 -5.98 10.94
N ALA A 72 -9.47 -5.77 10.05
CA ALA A 72 -9.22 -6.68 8.94
C ALA A 72 -8.74 -8.05 9.44
N VAL A 73 -7.86 -8.08 10.43
CA VAL A 73 -7.39 -9.32 11.07
C VAL A 73 -8.54 -10.09 11.71
N SER A 74 -9.44 -9.41 12.45
CA SER A 74 -10.64 -10.08 13.02
C SER A 74 -11.63 -10.58 11.95
N GLN A 75 -11.57 -10.04 10.73
CA GLN A 75 -12.30 -10.52 9.55
C GLN A 75 -11.54 -11.60 8.76
N GLY A 76 -10.37 -12.03 9.25
CA GLY A 76 -9.55 -13.07 8.66
C GLY A 76 -8.59 -12.59 7.57
N LEU A 77 -7.99 -11.41 7.74
CA LEU A 77 -6.75 -11.03 7.04
C LEU A 77 -5.61 -11.93 7.52
N ARG A 78 -4.94 -12.60 6.58
CA ARG A 78 -3.83 -13.53 6.84
C ARG A 78 -2.78 -13.38 5.75
N GLU A 79 -1.73 -14.19 5.83
CA GLU A 79 -0.67 -14.30 4.82
C GLU A 79 -1.18 -14.31 3.39
N GLY A 80 -2.15 -15.18 3.08
CA GLY A 80 -2.64 -15.32 1.71
C GLY A 80 -3.25 -14.03 1.15
N GLU A 81 -4.06 -13.33 1.95
CA GLU A 81 -4.68 -12.07 1.56
C GLU A 81 -3.67 -10.91 1.53
N TYR A 82 -2.69 -10.89 2.44
CA TYR A 82 -1.58 -9.93 2.42
C TYR A 82 -0.74 -10.07 1.16
N GLU A 83 -0.35 -11.29 0.78
CA GLU A 83 0.40 -11.55 -0.44
C GLU A 83 -0.39 -11.17 -1.71
N VAL A 84 -1.70 -11.39 -1.73
CA VAL A 84 -2.56 -10.91 -2.84
C VAL A 84 -2.54 -9.38 -2.92
N PHE A 85 -2.66 -8.68 -1.79
CA PHE A 85 -2.60 -7.22 -1.75
C PHE A 85 -1.23 -6.69 -2.21
N MET A 86 -0.14 -7.30 -1.75
CA MET A 86 1.23 -6.95 -2.16
C MET A 86 1.50 -7.30 -3.64
N GLY A 87 0.90 -8.37 -4.15
CA GLY A 87 0.91 -8.73 -5.57
C GLY A 87 0.28 -7.64 -6.44
N HIS A 88 -0.91 -7.17 -6.08
CA HIS A 88 -1.55 -6.05 -6.79
C HIS A 88 -0.70 -4.78 -6.77
N PHE A 89 0.03 -4.53 -5.67
CA PHE A 89 0.92 -3.39 -5.56
C PHE A 89 2.13 -3.53 -6.49
N ARG A 90 2.76 -4.72 -6.53
CA ARG A 90 3.82 -5.05 -7.49
C ARG A 90 3.37 -4.85 -8.93
N ASP A 91 2.25 -5.48 -9.32
CA ASP A 91 1.72 -5.44 -10.69
C ASP A 91 1.47 -3.99 -11.13
N THR A 92 0.98 -3.15 -10.22
CA THR A 92 0.75 -1.72 -10.50
C THR A 92 2.05 -0.98 -10.78
N LEU A 93 3.11 -1.24 -10.00
CA LEU A 93 4.41 -0.60 -10.22
C LEU A 93 5.04 -1.07 -11.54
N GLU A 94 4.87 -2.33 -11.92
CA GLU A 94 5.32 -2.88 -13.19
C GLU A 94 4.59 -2.24 -14.38
N GLU A 95 3.26 -2.09 -14.29
CA GLU A 95 2.43 -1.42 -15.31
C GLU A 95 2.79 0.05 -15.50
N LEU A 96 3.24 0.72 -14.44
CA LEU A 96 3.74 2.09 -14.50
C LEU A 96 5.20 2.20 -15.00
N GLY A 97 5.83 1.08 -15.36
CA GLY A 97 7.18 1.06 -15.90
C GLY A 97 8.27 1.31 -14.86
N VAL A 98 7.98 1.13 -13.57
CA VAL A 98 8.99 1.24 -12.51
C VAL A 98 10.03 0.12 -12.71
N PRO A 99 11.35 0.42 -12.74
CA PRO A 99 12.37 -0.60 -12.96
C PRO A 99 12.33 -1.71 -11.88
N GLY A 100 12.52 -2.97 -12.28
CA GLY A 100 12.46 -4.12 -11.38
C GLY A 100 13.31 -4.03 -10.09
N PRO A 101 14.57 -3.54 -10.13
CA PRO A 101 15.35 -3.30 -8.91
C PRO A 101 14.67 -2.32 -7.94
N LYS A 102 13.95 -1.35 -8.48
CA LYS A 102 13.25 -0.31 -7.72
C LYS A 102 11.95 -0.81 -7.13
N ILE A 103 11.22 -1.64 -7.87
CA ILE A 103 10.05 -2.36 -7.34
C ILE A 103 10.47 -3.22 -6.14
N ARG A 104 11.62 -3.91 -6.22
CA ARG A 104 12.14 -4.69 -5.09
C ARG A 104 12.40 -3.81 -3.87
N GLU A 105 13.11 -2.70 -4.03
CA GLU A 105 13.38 -1.74 -2.96
C GLU A 105 12.08 -1.22 -2.30
N ILE A 106 11.08 -0.85 -3.11
CA ILE A 106 9.76 -0.40 -2.65
C ILE A 106 9.06 -1.47 -1.82
N LEU A 107 9.04 -2.70 -2.31
CA LEU A 107 8.35 -3.81 -1.65
C LEU A 107 9.07 -4.26 -0.37
N ASP A 108 10.40 -4.21 -0.34
CA ASP A 108 11.19 -4.50 0.87
C ASP A 108 10.87 -3.48 1.97
N ILE A 109 10.74 -2.19 1.62
CA ILE A 109 10.31 -1.14 2.56
C ILE A 109 8.89 -1.42 3.06
N ALA A 110 7.94 -1.71 2.16
CA ALA A 110 6.56 -2.01 2.55
C ALA A 110 6.45 -3.27 3.44
N ALA A 111 7.29 -4.27 3.20
CA ALA A 111 7.34 -5.50 3.98
C ALA A 111 7.78 -5.28 5.43
N THR A 112 8.45 -4.16 5.76
CA THR A 112 8.80 -3.84 7.15
C THR A 112 7.59 -3.64 8.05
N GLY A 113 6.44 -3.25 7.49
CA GLY A 113 5.18 -3.09 8.22
C GLY A 113 4.35 -4.37 8.31
N ARG A 114 4.81 -5.49 7.75
CA ARG A 114 4.03 -6.71 7.59
C ARG A 114 3.53 -7.26 8.92
N ASP A 115 4.40 -7.37 9.92
CA ASP A 115 4.04 -8.00 11.19
C ASP A 115 2.99 -7.17 11.95
N ASP A 116 3.04 -5.84 11.82
CA ASP A 116 2.00 -4.97 12.35
C ASP A 116 0.69 -5.11 11.57
N VAL A 117 0.72 -5.20 10.24
CA VAL A 117 -0.50 -5.40 9.43
C VAL A 117 -1.18 -6.74 9.74
N LEU A 118 -0.40 -7.79 10.01
CA LEU A 118 -0.90 -9.13 10.31
C LEU A 118 -1.18 -9.37 11.80
N ASN A 119 -0.88 -8.40 12.67
CA ASN A 119 -0.92 -8.53 14.13
C ASN A 119 -0.12 -9.75 14.65
N HIS A 120 1.08 -9.97 14.10
CA HIS A 120 2.03 -10.97 14.60
C HIS A 120 2.90 -10.44 15.73
#